data_AF-A0A969DIH2-F1
#
_entry.id   AF-A0A969DIH2-F1
#
_cell.length_a   1.000
_cell.length_b   1.000
_cell.length_c   1.000
_cell.angle_alpha   90.00
_cell.angle_beta   90.00
_cell.angle_gamma   90.00
#
_symmetry.space_group_name_H-M   'P 1'
#
loop_
_entity.id
_entity.type
_entity.pdbx_description
1 polymer ?
#
loop_
_entity_poly.entity_id
_entity_poly.type
_entity_poly.pdbx_seq_one_letter_code
_entity_poly.pdbx_strand_id
1 'polypeptide(L)' 'MPSRWRLTVNLTEETLKGLEEWAKSQKRTTSNLAAAILISALEAYEQGVYTDPAATPPDFQQQDSPSDTSSNSKDEEDK' A
#
# COMPACT_ATOMS: atom_id res chain seq x y z
N MET A 1 -24.81 -5.54 23.54
CA MET A 1 -25.44 -6.50 22.60
C MET A 1 -24.59 -6.52 21.35
N PRO A 2 -24.26 -7.70 20.76
CA PRO A 2 -23.60 -7.73 19.46
C PRO A 2 -24.57 -7.16 18.42
N SER A 3 -24.28 -5.97 17.90
CA SER A 3 -25.05 -5.36 16.82
C SER A 3 -24.71 -6.09 15.52
N ARG A 4 -25.71 -6.71 14.89
CA ARG A 4 -25.54 -7.42 13.61
C ARG A 4 -25.69 -6.43 12.47
N TRP A 5 -24.57 -5.97 11.94
CA TRP A 5 -24.52 -5.06 10.80
C TRP A 5 -24.59 -5.86 9.49
N ARG A 6 -25.29 -5.32 8.49
CA ARG A 6 -25.26 -5.83 7.12
C ARG A 6 -24.54 -4.80 6.25
N LEU A 7 -23.52 -5.26 5.52
CA LEU A 7 -22.78 -4.46 4.56
C LEU A 7 -23.03 -5.03 3.17
N THR A 8 -23.31 -4.16 2.21
CA THR A 8 -23.42 -4.52 0.79
C THR A 8 -22.24 -3.91 0.06
N VAL A 9 -21.50 -4.71 -0.69
CA VAL A 9 -20.31 -4.28 -1.42
C VAL A 9 -20.51 -4.64 -2.88
N ASN A 10 -20.17 -3.72 -3.78
CA ASN A 10 -20.13 -3.98 -5.21
C ASN A 10 -18.72 -4.42 -5.57
N LEU A 11 -18.59 -5.65 -6.04
CA LEU A 11 -17.33 -6.22 -6.52
C LEU A 11 -17.42 -6.44 -8.01
N THR A 12 -16.30 -6.35 -8.72
CA THR A 12 -16.22 -6.86 -10.08
C THR A 12 -16.31 -8.39 -10.06
N GLU A 13 -16.72 -8.98 -11.18
CA GLU A 13 -16.84 -10.44 -11.30
C GLU A 13 -15.50 -11.14 -11.02
N GLU A 14 -14.41 -10.58 -11.53
CA GLU A 14 -13.05 -11.11 -11.30
C GLU A 14 -12.68 -11.14 -9.82
N THR A 15 -12.93 -10.04 -9.09
CA THR A 15 -12.64 -9.97 -7.66
C THR A 15 -13.53 -10.92 -6.85
N LEU A 16 -14.81 -11.05 -7.20
CA LEU A 16 -15.70 -12.00 -6.56
C LEU A 16 -15.21 -13.45 -6.74
N LYS A 17 -14.82 -13.82 -7.97
CA LYS A 17 -14.31 -15.16 -8.28
C LYS A 17 -13.02 -15.46 -7.51
N GLY A 18 -12.07 -14.54 -7.48
CA GLY A 18 -10.84 -14.69 -6.70
C GLY A 18 -11.12 -14.88 -5.20
N LEU A 19 -12.08 -14.14 -4.65
CA LEU A 19 -12.48 -14.28 -3.26
C LEU A 19 -13.15 -15.63 -2.96
N GLU A 20 -13.97 -16.15 -3.88
CA GLU A 20 -14.59 -17.47 -3.74
C GLU A 20 -13.57 -18.61 -3.80
N GLU A 21 -12.61 -18.54 -4.71
CA GLU A 21 -11.53 -19.53 -4.82
C GLU A 21 -10.66 -19.54 -3.57
N TRP A 22 -10.32 -18.36 -3.03
CA TRP A 22 -9.61 -18.25 -1.78
C TRP A 22 -10.43 -18.77 -0.59
N ALA A 23 -11.74 -18.51 -0.55
CA ALA A 23 -12.61 -19.06 0.50
C ALA A 23 -12.64 -20.60 0.47
N LYS A 24 -12.70 -21.19 -0.74
CA LYS A 24 -12.64 -22.64 -0.93
C LYS A 24 -11.34 -23.24 -0.42
N SER A 25 -10.19 -22.61 -0.70
CA SER A 25 -8.88 -23.13 -0.26
C SER A 25 -8.75 -23.15 1.26
N GLN A 26 -9.41 -22.23 1.96
CA GLN A 26 -9.45 -22.17 3.42
C GLN A 26 -10.62 -22.92 4.07
N LYS A 27 -11.45 -23.63 3.28
CA LYS A 27 -12.68 -24.30 3.75
C LYS A 27 -13.63 -23.34 4.51
N ARG A 28 -13.73 -22.10 4.04
CA ARG A 28 -14.59 -21.05 4.62
C ARG A 28 -15.65 -20.61 3.61
N THR A 29 -16.72 -19.98 4.08
CA THR A 29 -17.67 -19.29 3.21
C THR A 29 -17.08 -17.95 2.78
N THR A 30 -17.44 -17.48 1.57
CA THR A 30 -16.98 -16.20 1.01
C THR A 30 -17.26 -15.03 1.97
N SER A 31 -18.44 -14.99 2.57
CA SER A 31 -18.81 -13.94 3.54
C SER A 31 -17.98 -13.98 4.82
N ASN A 32 -17.63 -15.18 5.31
CA ASN A 32 -16.81 -15.32 6.51
C ASN A 32 -15.35 -14.94 6.24
N LEU A 33 -14.82 -15.29 5.07
CA LEU A 33 -13.50 -14.84 4.63
C LEU A 33 -13.47 -13.32 4.48
N ALA A 34 -14.47 -12.72 3.81
CA ALA A 34 -14.57 -11.27 3.66
C ALA A 34 -14.61 -10.53 5.02
N ALA A 35 -15.40 -11.04 5.97
CA ALA A 35 -15.45 -10.48 7.32
C ALA A 35 -14.09 -10.58 8.03
N ALA A 36 -13.40 -11.71 7.92
CA ALA A 36 -12.08 -11.89 8.51
C ALA A 36 -11.05 -10.91 7.92
N ILE A 37 -11.05 -10.73 6.60
CA ILE A 37 -10.18 -9.76 5.91
C ILE A 37 -10.44 -8.35 6.42
N LEU A 38 -11.71 -7.94 6.54
CA LEU A 38 -12.08 -6.60 7.02
C LEU A 38 -11.63 -6.38 8.47
N ILE A 39 -11.81 -7.38 9.35
CA ILE A 39 -11.37 -7.30 10.75
C ILE A 39 -9.85 -7.15 10.81
N SER A 40 -9.10 -7.99 10.09
CA SER A 40 -7.64 -7.93 10.08
C SER A 40 -7.11 -6.62 9.48
N ALA A 41 -7.77 -6.07 8.47
CA ALA A 41 -7.41 -4.77 7.91
C ALA A 41 -7.61 -3.64 8.92
N LEU A 42 -8.71 -3.67 9.68
CA LEU A 42 -8.98 -2.68 10.73
C LEU A 42 -7.95 -2.78 11.87
N GLU A 43 -7.64 -4.00 12.33
CA GLU A 43 -6.61 -4.24 13.34
C GLU A 43 -5.24 -3.75 12.89
N ALA A 44 -4.86 -4.00 11.63
CA ALA A 44 -3.60 -3.51 11.06
C ALA A 44 -3.56 -1.97 10.97
N TYR A 45 -4.70 -1.35 10.66
CA TYR A 45 -4.84 0.10 10.63
C TYR A 45 -4.66 0.72 12.02
N GLU A 46 -5.31 0.16 13.04
CA GLU A 46 -5.18 0.61 14.42
C GLU A 46 -3.76 0.42 14.98
N GLN A 47 -3.05 -0.61 14.53
CA GLN A 47 -1.66 -0.87 14.92
C GLN A 47 -0.64 -0.01 14.16
N GLY A 48 -1.07 0.81 13.19
CA GLY A 48 -0.17 1.63 12.36
C GLY A 48 0.68 0.84 11.38
N VAL A 49 0.34 -0.43 11.12
CA VAL A 49 1.05 -1.32 10.17
C VAL A 49 0.33 -1.35 8.82
N TYR A 50 -0.85 -0.72 8.71
CA TYR A 50 -1.57 -0.61 7.45
C TYR A 50 -0.83 0.29 6.46
N THR A 51 -0.25 -0.34 5.44
CA THR A 51 0.23 0.35 4.24
C THR A 51 -0.96 0.68 3.37
N ASP A 52 -1.32 1.96 3.29
CA ASP A 52 -2.35 2.44 2.37
C ASP A 52 -1.97 2.06 0.93
N PRO A 53 -2.74 1.18 0.26
CA PRO A 53 -2.44 0.77 -1.11
C PRO A 53 -2.58 1.92 -2.13
N ALA A 54 -3.19 3.05 -1.74
CA ALA A 54 -3.27 4.27 -2.56
C ALA A 54 -2.15 5.29 -2.25
N ALA A 55 -1.43 5.13 -1.14
CA ALA A 55 -0.26 5.95 -0.85
C ALA A 55 0.92 5.41 -1.67
N THR A 56 1.21 6.10 -2.77
CA THR A 56 2.48 5.96 -3.50
C THR A 56 3.63 5.92 -2.48
N PRO A 57 4.61 5.01 -2.60
CA PRO A 57 5.71 4.94 -1.65
C PRO A 57 6.38 6.32 -1.53
N PRO A 58 6.86 6.71 -0.34
CA PRO A 58 7.70 7.88 -0.23
C PRO A 58 8.87 7.69 -1.19
N ASP A 59 9.05 8.68 -2.07
CA ASP A 59 10.23 8.86 -2.89
C ASP A 59 11.45 8.57 -2.01
N PHE A 60 12.12 7.44 -2.24
CA PHE A 60 13.44 7.19 -1.67
C PHE A 60 14.37 8.19 -2.35
N GLN A 61 14.40 9.42 -1.81
CA GLN A 61 15.46 10.37 -2.11
C GLN A 61 16.76 9.69 -1.70
N GLN A 62 17.48 9.17 -2.69
CA GLN A 62 18.92 8.96 -2.58
C GLN A 62 19.56 10.34 -2.39
N GLN A 63 19.61 10.76 -1.12
CA GLN A 63 20.59 11.70 -0.64
C GLN A 63 21.96 11.03 -0.73
N ASP A 64 22.64 11.23 -1.84
CA ASP A 64 24.10 11.20 -1.89
C ASP A 64 24.54 12.37 -2.77
N SER A 65 24.57 13.56 -2.16
CA SER A 65 25.56 14.56 -2.55
C SER A 65 26.78 14.36 -1.68
N PRO A 66 27.96 14.20 -2.29
CA PRO A 66 29.10 14.96 -1.84
C PRO A 66 29.49 15.97 -2.91
N SER A 67 29.56 17.21 -2.44
CA SER A 67 30.16 18.36 -3.10
C SER A 67 31.56 18.05 -3.61
N ASP A 68 31.82 18.28 -4.89
CA ASP A 68 33.17 18.62 -5.34
C ASP A 68 33.19 20.11 -5.73
N THR A 69 33.61 20.91 -4.75
CA THR A 69 34.23 22.19 -5.02
C THR A 69 35.63 21.89 -5.54
N SER A 70 35.90 22.21 -6.80
CA SER A 70 37.25 22.52 -7.25
C SER A 70 37.20 23.74 -8.16
N SER A 71 37.42 24.90 -7.53
CA SER A 71 37.87 26.11 -8.18
C SER A 71 39.32 25.92 -8.66
N ASN A 72 39.60 26.22 -9.92
CA ASN A 72 40.79 26.98 -10.32
C ASN A 72 40.60 27.46 -11.78
N SER A 73 40.46 28.77 -11.98
CA SER A 73 41.51 29.65 -12.56
C SER A 73 41.63 29.52 -14.09
N LYS A 74 41.73 30.57 -14.92
CA LYS A 74 42.09 31.99 -14.72
C LYS A 74 42.24 32.56 -16.15
N ASP A 75 41.57 33.68 -16.41
CA ASP A 75 41.96 34.83 -17.26
C ASP A 75 42.29 34.64 -18.77
N GLU A 76 41.56 35.37 -19.64
CA GLU A 76 42.00 36.57 -20.41
C GLU A 76 42.63 36.19 -21.77
N GLU A 77 42.02 36.57 -22.90
CA GLU A 77 42.04 37.89 -23.56
C GLU A 77 43.27 38.07 -24.49
N ASP A 78 42.97 38.53 -25.72
CA ASP A 78 43.82 39.11 -26.76
C ASP A 78 45.19 38.51 -27.13
N LYS A 79 45.30 38.02 -28.39
CA LYS A 79 46.06 38.71 -29.45
C LYS A 79 45.81 38.14 -30.85
#